data_AF-A0A3D0ZBX6-F1
#
_entry.id   AF-A0A3D0ZBX6-F1
#
_cell.length_a   1.000
_cell.length_b   1.000
_cell.length_c   1.000
_cell.angle_alpha   90.00
_cell.angle_beta   90.00
_cell.angle_gamma   90.00
#
_symmetry.space_group_name_H-M   'P 1'
#
loop_
_entity.id
_entity.type
_entity.pdbx_description
1 polymer ?
#
loop_
_entity_poly.entity_id
_entity_poly.type
_entity_poly.pdbx_seq_one_letter_code
_entity_poly.pdbx_strand_id
1 'polypeptide(L)'
;MYTFYKTLITPSLRPKAVRCLKSIFYNFFFRQYRAALLPGRAPVSSVDHPLDLKIPFTPAWVTIYLDFVTFWMRIISFLLRYYGRKAFNAAGDFLASMGKLYAFAAEVYQKNFSTTVRPFYIARPRFLLIHAVDPHLMCIPSLHVMIAIRAYTKFTRIMTELGDDKIFAAQIEEIRQGALAISRAVLYVKQHSVNCIAAAMYAMTCFDPALFPPEEAEAFAAGVFSGEHYQQPQAGKKRPANYAVRPAAAPNTVIPAEDAAAIQEHVIALYRRFLDGKKEAQDWTEPLLQFLREMPRKERKSSSRA
;
A
#
# COMPACT_ATOMS: atom_id res chain seq x y z
N MET A 1 -7.80 17.63 -3.41
CA MET A 1 -8.56 17.71 -4.68
C MET A 1 -7.94 18.64 -5.74
N TYR A 2 -7.49 19.86 -5.40
CA TYR A 2 -6.92 20.81 -6.36
C TYR A 2 -5.79 20.23 -7.25
N THR A 3 -4.88 19.43 -6.70
CA THR A 3 -3.79 18.81 -7.49
C THR A 3 -4.30 17.79 -8.49
N PHE A 4 -5.24 16.93 -8.11
CA PHE A 4 -5.75 15.88 -9.01
C PHE A 4 -6.45 16.50 -10.23
N TYR A 5 -7.28 17.51 -9.99
CA TYR A 5 -7.86 18.31 -11.06
C TYR A 5 -6.79 18.97 -11.93
N LYS A 6 -5.79 19.64 -11.32
CA LYS A 6 -4.67 20.27 -12.04
C LYS A 6 -3.88 19.29 -12.91
N THR A 7 -3.63 18.08 -12.40
CA THR A 7 -2.97 16.99 -13.15
C THR A 7 -3.80 16.56 -14.36
N LEU A 8 -5.12 16.45 -14.22
CA LEU A 8 -6.01 16.03 -15.30
C LEU A 8 -6.21 17.09 -16.39
N ILE A 9 -6.13 18.38 -16.04
CA ILE A 9 -6.26 19.47 -17.02
C ILE A 9 -4.94 19.87 -17.67
N THR A 10 -3.79 19.48 -17.10
CA THR A 10 -2.47 19.80 -17.67
C THR A 10 -2.20 18.89 -18.87
N PRO A 11 -2.07 19.40 -20.11
CA PRO A 11 -2.01 18.57 -21.32
C PRO A 11 -0.87 17.55 -21.33
N SER A 12 0.30 17.91 -20.79
CA SER A 12 1.48 17.03 -20.71
C SER A 12 1.32 15.88 -19.70
N LEU A 13 0.49 16.05 -18.66
CA LEU A 13 0.28 15.06 -17.61
C LEU A 13 -0.98 14.23 -17.83
N ARG A 14 -1.98 14.79 -18.53
CA ARG A 14 -3.29 14.16 -18.75
C ARG A 14 -3.20 12.74 -19.30
N PRO A 15 -2.41 12.42 -20.34
CA PRO A 15 -2.35 11.05 -20.87
C PRO A 15 -1.86 10.03 -19.83
N LYS A 16 -0.84 10.40 -19.03
CA LYS A 16 -0.28 9.54 -17.99
C LYS A 16 -1.26 9.40 -16.82
N ALA A 17 -1.95 10.47 -16.43
CA ALA A 17 -2.99 10.45 -15.41
C ALA A 17 -4.20 9.58 -15.81
N VAL A 18 -4.71 9.74 -17.04
CA VAL A 18 -5.81 8.92 -17.59
C VAL A 18 -5.42 7.45 -17.65
N ARG A 19 -4.19 7.13 -18.09
CA ARG A 19 -3.69 5.74 -18.11
C ARG A 19 -3.59 5.15 -16.70
N CYS A 20 -3.11 5.94 -15.73
CA CYS A 20 -3.08 5.54 -14.33
C CYS A 20 -4.49 5.24 -13.82
N LEU A 21 -5.45 6.14 -14.04
CA LEU A 21 -6.84 5.95 -13.63
C LEU A 21 -7.50 4.74 -14.30
N LYS A 22 -7.24 4.54 -15.59
CA LYS A 22 -7.68 3.35 -16.31
C LYS A 22 -7.13 2.10 -15.63
N SER A 23 -5.83 2.06 -15.31
CA SER A 23 -5.25 0.93 -14.60
C SER A 23 -5.91 0.70 -13.23
N ILE A 24 -6.10 1.76 -12.43
CA ILE A 24 -6.79 1.69 -11.13
C ILE A 24 -8.19 1.07 -11.29
N PHE A 25 -8.97 1.58 -12.23
CA PHE A 25 -10.34 1.14 -12.43
C PHE A 25 -10.41 -0.32 -12.92
N TYR A 26 -9.66 -0.66 -13.97
CA TYR A 26 -9.74 -1.99 -14.57
C TYR A 26 -9.03 -3.07 -13.75
N ASN A 27 -7.86 -2.78 -13.19
CA ASN A 27 -7.03 -3.78 -12.52
C ASN A 27 -7.36 -3.95 -11.03
N PHE A 28 -8.07 -3.01 -10.43
CA PHE A 28 -8.51 -3.11 -9.04
C PHE A 28 -10.03 -3.10 -8.93
N PHE A 29 -10.69 -1.96 -9.10
CA PHE A 29 -12.12 -1.85 -8.81
C PHE A 29 -12.98 -2.82 -9.62
N PHE A 30 -12.90 -2.77 -10.95
CA PHE A 30 -13.71 -3.63 -11.83
C PHE A 30 -13.51 -5.12 -11.52
N ARG A 31 -12.27 -5.56 -11.31
CA ARG A 31 -11.95 -6.96 -10.97
C ARG A 31 -12.55 -7.35 -9.63
N GLN A 32 -12.42 -6.49 -8.61
CA GLN A 32 -12.93 -6.76 -7.28
C GLN A 32 -14.45 -6.91 -7.28
N TYR A 33 -15.14 -5.95 -7.87
CA TYR A 33 -16.60 -5.94 -7.94
C TYR A 33 -17.12 -7.08 -8.81
N ARG A 34 -16.46 -7.40 -9.93
CA ARG A 34 -16.84 -8.54 -10.76
C ARG A 34 -16.73 -9.86 -9.98
N ALA A 35 -15.69 -10.05 -9.18
CA ALA A 35 -15.53 -11.24 -8.35
C ALA A 35 -16.57 -11.33 -7.23
N ALA A 36 -16.88 -10.19 -6.61
CA ALA A 36 -17.91 -10.09 -5.58
C ALA A 36 -19.32 -10.38 -6.13
N LEU A 37 -19.64 -9.89 -7.33
CA LEU A 37 -20.93 -10.09 -7.99
C LEU A 37 -21.09 -11.49 -8.61
N LEU A 38 -19.98 -12.18 -8.91
CA LEU A 38 -19.97 -13.49 -9.56
C LEU A 38 -19.15 -14.49 -8.73
N PRO A 39 -19.59 -14.82 -7.50
CA PRO A 39 -18.84 -15.66 -6.58
C PRO A 39 -18.62 -17.07 -7.14
N GLY A 40 -17.44 -17.63 -6.88
CA GLY A 40 -17.09 -19.00 -7.29
C GLY A 40 -16.47 -19.14 -8.69
N ARG A 41 -16.29 -18.04 -9.44
CA ARG A 41 -15.54 -18.07 -10.71
C ARG A 41 -14.02 -18.08 -10.55
N ALA A 42 -13.53 -17.66 -9.39
CA ALA A 42 -12.10 -17.66 -9.06
C ALA A 42 -11.92 -18.08 -7.59
N PRO A 43 -10.82 -18.78 -7.26
CA PRO A 43 -10.53 -19.16 -5.89
C PRO A 43 -10.29 -17.92 -5.01
N VAL A 44 -10.76 -18.00 -3.76
CA VAL A 44 -10.54 -16.97 -2.74
C VAL A 44 -9.87 -17.63 -1.53
N SER A 45 -8.66 -17.23 -1.21
CA SER A 45 -7.91 -17.73 -0.05
C SER A 45 -8.04 -16.76 1.13
N SER A 46 -8.24 -17.28 2.35
CA SER A 46 -8.08 -16.52 3.59
C SER A 46 -6.59 -16.50 3.94
N VAL A 47 -6.03 -15.30 4.04
CA VAL A 47 -4.58 -15.11 4.23
C VAL A 47 -4.22 -14.70 5.65
N ASP A 48 -5.15 -14.90 6.57
CA ASP A 48 -4.98 -14.63 7.99
C ASP A 48 -3.85 -15.48 8.59
N HIS A 49 -3.17 -14.92 9.57
CA HIS A 49 -2.12 -15.57 10.36
C HIS A 49 -2.46 -15.43 11.85
N PRO A 50 -2.10 -16.39 12.72
CA PRO A 50 -2.31 -16.25 14.17
C PRO A 50 -1.74 -14.96 14.77
N LEU A 51 -0.63 -14.45 14.23
CA LEU A 51 -0.04 -13.18 14.67
C LEU A 51 -0.91 -11.97 14.36
N ASP A 52 -1.87 -12.06 13.44
CA ASP A 52 -2.84 -10.98 13.21
C ASP A 52 -3.67 -10.71 14.48
N LEU A 53 -3.90 -11.71 15.34
CA LEU A 53 -4.62 -11.54 16.61
C LEU A 53 -3.84 -10.68 17.62
N LYS A 54 -2.51 -10.62 17.49
CA LYS A 54 -1.63 -9.81 18.36
C LYS A 54 -1.66 -8.33 18.02
N ILE A 55 -2.14 -7.97 16.83
CA ILE A 55 -2.30 -6.58 16.43
C ILE A 55 -3.66 -6.07 16.93
N PRO A 56 -3.75 -5.05 17.79
CA PRO A 56 -5.03 -4.57 18.28
C PRO A 56 -5.83 -3.91 17.15
N PHE A 57 -7.12 -4.24 17.04
CA PHE A 57 -8.01 -3.49 16.16
C PHE A 57 -8.22 -2.08 16.71
N THR A 58 -7.72 -1.08 15.99
CA THR A 58 -7.68 0.30 16.47
C THR A 58 -8.29 1.26 15.44
N PRO A 59 -9.63 1.44 15.45
CA PRO A 59 -10.36 2.24 14.47
C PRO A 59 -9.87 3.68 14.27
N ALA A 60 -9.18 4.27 15.25
CA ALA A 60 -8.63 5.62 15.09
C ALA A 60 -7.58 5.73 13.98
N TRP A 61 -6.91 4.64 13.61
CA TRP A 61 -5.97 4.59 12.48
C TRP A 61 -6.64 4.75 11.10
N VAL A 62 -7.97 4.71 11.00
CA VAL A 62 -8.70 4.88 9.73
C VAL A 62 -8.42 6.21 9.06
N THR A 63 -8.06 7.24 9.83
CA THR A 63 -7.69 8.54 9.27
C THR A 63 -6.38 8.46 8.49
N ILE A 64 -5.39 7.72 8.99
CA ILE A 64 -4.11 7.49 8.30
C ILE A 64 -4.36 6.58 7.09
N TYR A 65 -5.16 5.54 7.25
CA TYR A 65 -5.55 4.65 6.15
C TYR A 65 -6.23 5.41 5.00
N LEU A 66 -7.19 6.29 5.29
CA LEU A 66 -7.90 7.06 4.27
C LEU A 66 -7.07 8.22 3.70
N ASP A 67 -5.96 8.61 4.34
CA ASP A 67 -5.02 9.57 3.75
C ASP A 67 -4.24 8.99 2.56
N PHE A 68 -4.31 7.67 2.35
CA PHE A 68 -3.58 6.94 1.31
C PHE A 68 -3.53 7.63 -0.06
N VAL A 69 -4.67 8.08 -0.61
CA VAL A 69 -4.69 8.75 -1.92
C VAL A 69 -4.02 10.12 -1.86
N THR A 70 -4.27 10.88 -0.81
CA THR A 70 -3.65 12.19 -0.59
C THR A 70 -2.14 12.06 -0.40
N PHE A 71 -1.70 11.01 0.30
CA PHE A 71 -0.31 10.74 0.62
C PHE A 71 0.58 10.65 -0.62
N TRP A 72 0.19 9.94 -1.67
CA TRP A 72 1.02 9.88 -2.89
C TRP A 72 0.74 11.05 -3.84
N MET A 73 -0.47 11.62 -3.83
CA MET A 73 -0.78 12.83 -4.61
C MET A 73 -0.04 14.08 -4.14
N ARG A 74 0.38 14.15 -2.87
CA ARG A 74 1.18 15.27 -2.33
C ARG A 74 2.56 15.34 -2.96
N ILE A 75 3.12 14.22 -3.41
CA ILE A 75 4.40 14.18 -4.14
C ILE A 75 4.26 14.88 -5.49
N ILE A 76 3.21 14.57 -6.26
CA ILE A 76 2.93 15.27 -7.52
C ILE A 76 2.68 16.76 -7.25
N SER A 77 1.94 17.08 -6.19
CA SER A 77 1.69 18.47 -5.77
C SER A 77 3.00 19.21 -5.50
N PHE A 78 3.92 18.56 -4.78
CA PHE A 78 5.24 19.09 -4.45
C PHE A 78 6.03 19.39 -5.71
N LEU A 79 6.20 18.39 -6.55
CA LEU A 79 6.99 18.47 -7.77
C LEU A 79 6.50 19.62 -8.67
N LEU A 80 5.19 19.72 -8.88
CA LEU A 80 4.60 20.75 -9.74
C LEU A 80 4.62 22.15 -9.12
N ARG A 81 4.58 22.28 -7.79
CA ARG A 81 4.64 23.58 -7.11
C ARG A 81 6.06 24.12 -7.05
N TYR A 82 7.04 23.26 -6.74
CA TYR A 82 8.42 23.68 -6.54
C TYR A 82 9.17 23.85 -7.86
N TYR A 83 9.12 22.84 -8.74
CA TYR A 83 9.88 22.86 -10.00
C TYR A 83 9.06 23.35 -11.21
N GLY A 84 7.76 23.58 -11.04
CA GLY A 84 6.88 24.02 -12.11
C GLY A 84 6.88 23.06 -13.31
N ARG A 85 7.08 23.62 -14.51
CA ARG A 85 7.09 22.84 -15.77
C ARG A 85 8.25 21.85 -15.85
N LYS A 86 9.38 22.12 -15.18
CA LYS A 86 10.57 21.25 -15.20
C LYS A 86 10.27 19.86 -14.62
N ALA A 87 9.32 19.77 -13.68
CA ALA A 87 8.90 18.51 -13.07
C ALA A 87 7.86 17.72 -13.87
N PHE A 88 7.39 18.18 -15.04
CA PHE A 88 6.32 17.48 -15.76
C PHE A 88 6.69 16.04 -16.13
N ASN A 89 7.94 15.80 -16.54
CA ASN A 89 8.41 14.45 -16.84
C ASN A 89 8.43 13.58 -15.58
N ALA A 90 9.09 14.04 -14.51
CA ALA A 90 9.18 13.32 -13.24
C ALA A 90 7.80 13.03 -12.61
N ALA A 91 6.91 14.02 -12.55
CA ALA A 91 5.54 13.87 -12.05
C ALA A 91 4.73 12.90 -12.92
N GLY A 92 4.92 12.97 -14.24
CA GLY A 92 4.34 12.05 -15.19
C GLY A 92 4.82 10.61 -14.99
N ASP A 93 6.11 10.42 -14.81
CA ASP A 93 6.71 9.09 -14.64
C ASP A 93 6.35 8.48 -13.28
N PHE A 94 6.23 9.32 -12.25
CA PHE A 94 5.66 8.93 -10.97
C PHE A 94 4.22 8.40 -11.14
N LEU A 95 3.34 9.14 -11.80
CA LEU A 95 1.96 8.72 -12.12
C LEU A 95 1.91 7.43 -12.94
N ALA A 96 2.74 7.33 -13.97
CA ALA A 96 2.83 6.13 -14.79
C ALA A 96 3.26 4.93 -13.95
N SER A 97 4.20 5.11 -13.02
CA SER A 97 4.64 4.04 -12.12
C SER A 97 3.55 3.57 -11.17
N MET A 98 2.71 4.49 -10.66
CA MET A 98 1.52 4.11 -9.89
C MET A 98 0.60 3.24 -10.73
N GLY A 99 0.28 3.66 -11.96
CA GLY A 99 -0.53 2.85 -12.88
C GLY A 99 0.05 1.46 -13.18
N LYS A 100 1.38 1.35 -13.30
CA LYS A 100 2.07 0.06 -13.49
C LYS A 100 1.95 -0.86 -12.27
N LEU A 101 1.99 -0.35 -11.05
CA LEU A 101 1.80 -1.17 -9.84
C LEU A 101 0.43 -1.84 -9.81
N TYR A 102 -0.63 -1.12 -10.19
CA TYR A 102 -1.98 -1.70 -10.27
C TYR A 102 -2.04 -2.86 -11.27
N ALA A 103 -1.39 -2.72 -12.43
CA ALA A 103 -1.32 -3.77 -13.43
C ALA A 103 -0.49 -4.97 -12.95
N PHE A 104 0.67 -4.69 -12.34
CA PHE A 104 1.58 -5.70 -11.80
C PHE A 104 0.90 -6.54 -10.72
N ALA A 105 0.31 -5.91 -9.70
CA ALA A 105 -0.41 -6.64 -8.64
C ALA A 105 -1.58 -7.48 -9.20
N ALA A 106 -2.24 -7.01 -10.27
CA ALA A 106 -3.33 -7.73 -10.90
C ALA A 106 -2.92 -9.04 -11.59
N GLU A 107 -1.63 -9.27 -11.87
CA GLU A 107 -1.14 -10.55 -12.39
C GLU A 107 -1.34 -11.69 -11.38
N VAL A 108 -1.28 -11.38 -10.08
CA VAL A 108 -1.64 -12.30 -8.99
C VAL A 108 -3.15 -12.34 -8.82
N TYR A 109 -3.78 -11.16 -8.70
CA TYR A 109 -5.22 -11.05 -8.38
C TYR A 109 -6.12 -11.76 -9.39
N GLN A 110 -5.73 -11.79 -10.67
CA GLN A 110 -6.52 -12.44 -11.71
C GLN A 110 -6.47 -13.98 -11.65
N LYS A 111 -5.47 -14.54 -10.95
CA LYS A 111 -5.28 -15.98 -10.81
C LYS A 111 -5.87 -16.51 -9.49
N ASN A 112 -5.75 -15.75 -8.40
CA ASN A 112 -6.29 -16.12 -7.10
C ASN A 112 -6.63 -14.87 -6.27
N PHE A 113 -7.89 -14.74 -5.83
CA PHE A 113 -8.27 -13.69 -4.90
C PHE A 113 -7.86 -14.05 -3.47
N SER A 114 -7.68 -13.04 -2.64
CA SER A 114 -7.31 -13.23 -1.23
C SER A 114 -8.06 -12.26 -0.35
N THR A 115 -8.39 -12.68 0.86
CA THR A 115 -9.18 -11.92 1.84
C THR A 115 -8.67 -12.19 3.26
N THR A 116 -9.12 -11.41 4.23
CA THR A 116 -8.77 -11.54 5.65
C THR A 116 -10.00 -11.28 6.51
N VAL A 117 -9.98 -11.74 7.76
CA VAL A 117 -11.04 -11.48 8.73
C VAL A 117 -11.01 -10.00 9.14
N ARG A 118 -12.06 -9.27 8.75
CA ARG A 118 -12.28 -7.89 9.16
C ARG A 118 -13.35 -7.81 10.25
N PRO A 119 -13.10 -7.11 11.38
CA PRO A 119 -14.13 -6.84 12.37
C PRO A 119 -15.29 -6.06 11.75
N PHE A 120 -16.52 -6.46 12.07
CA PHE A 120 -17.68 -5.66 11.71
C PHE A 120 -17.73 -4.41 12.59
N TYR A 121 -17.58 -3.22 11.98
CA TYR A 121 -17.52 -1.97 12.74
C TYR A 121 -18.21 -0.82 11.98
N ILE A 122 -19.35 -0.37 12.52
CA ILE A 122 -20.18 0.69 11.91
C ILE A 122 -20.23 1.99 12.73
N ALA A 123 -19.61 2.02 13.91
CA ALA A 123 -19.68 3.17 14.82
C ALA A 123 -18.94 4.42 14.32
N ARG A 124 -18.16 4.32 13.23
CA ARG A 124 -17.54 5.48 12.57
C ARG A 124 -17.99 5.55 11.10
N PRO A 125 -18.50 6.69 10.61
CA PRO A 125 -18.95 6.84 9.23
C PRO A 125 -17.89 6.48 8.19
N ARG A 126 -16.62 6.78 8.50
CA ARG A 126 -15.47 6.44 7.65
C ARG A 126 -15.30 4.93 7.48
N PHE A 127 -15.56 4.12 8.51
CA PHE A 127 -15.53 2.66 8.39
C PHE A 127 -16.73 2.11 7.64
N LEU A 128 -17.91 2.69 7.86
CA LEU A 128 -19.12 2.33 7.11
C LEU A 128 -18.89 2.48 5.61
N LEU A 129 -18.28 3.60 5.18
CA LEU A 129 -17.91 3.80 3.78
C LEU A 129 -16.99 2.68 3.28
N ILE A 130 -15.92 2.36 4.00
CA ILE A 130 -15.01 1.27 3.60
C ILE A 130 -15.76 -0.06 3.51
N HIS A 131 -16.62 -0.40 4.48
CA HIS A 131 -17.41 -1.64 4.43
C HIS A 131 -18.39 -1.69 3.24
N ALA A 132 -18.93 -0.54 2.83
CA ALA A 132 -19.89 -0.47 1.72
C ALA A 132 -19.24 -0.54 0.33
N VAL A 133 -18.00 -0.07 0.18
CA VAL A 133 -17.35 0.12 -1.13
C VAL A 133 -16.14 -0.76 -1.38
N ASP A 134 -15.74 -1.57 -0.40
CA ASP A 134 -14.61 -2.49 -0.51
C ASP A 134 -15.10 -3.93 -0.33
N PRO A 135 -15.29 -4.68 -1.43
CA PRO A 135 -15.58 -6.11 -1.37
C PRO A 135 -14.52 -6.94 -0.62
N HIS A 136 -13.35 -6.35 -0.37
CA HIS A 136 -12.25 -6.90 0.40
C HIS A 136 -11.72 -8.23 -0.16
N LEU A 137 -11.53 -8.23 -1.48
CA LEU A 137 -10.93 -9.31 -2.27
C LEU A 137 -9.70 -8.70 -2.97
N MET A 138 -8.54 -9.36 -2.93
CA MET A 138 -7.20 -8.88 -3.41
C MET A 138 -6.27 -8.34 -2.30
N CYS A 139 -6.13 -9.09 -1.20
CA CYS A 139 -5.23 -8.73 -0.10
C CYS A 139 -3.74 -9.00 -0.37
N ILE A 140 -3.41 -10.04 -1.15
CA ILE A 140 -2.05 -10.48 -1.50
C ILE A 140 -1.77 -10.25 -2.98
N PRO A 141 -0.71 -9.48 -3.32
CA PRO A 141 0.07 -8.61 -2.42
C PRO A 141 -0.76 -7.39 -1.96
N SER A 142 -0.37 -6.73 -0.86
CA SER A 142 -1.06 -5.50 -0.45
C SER A 142 -0.71 -4.32 -1.36
N LEU A 143 -1.68 -3.88 -2.17
CA LEU A 143 -1.47 -2.75 -3.08
C LEU A 143 -1.25 -1.42 -2.34
N HIS A 144 -1.85 -1.26 -1.15
CA HIS A 144 -1.62 -0.10 -0.29
C HIS A 144 -0.14 0.01 0.10
N VAL A 145 0.45 -1.11 0.53
CA VAL A 145 1.86 -1.19 0.93
C VAL A 145 2.78 -1.00 -0.28
N MET A 146 2.46 -1.61 -1.42
CA MET A 146 3.23 -1.42 -2.67
C MET A 146 3.27 0.05 -3.10
N ILE A 147 2.14 0.75 -3.06
CA ILE A 147 2.05 2.18 -3.40
C ILE A 147 2.77 3.03 -2.37
N ALA A 148 2.68 2.69 -1.09
CA ALA A 148 3.43 3.35 -0.02
C ALA A 148 4.94 3.25 -0.25
N ILE A 149 5.45 2.04 -0.53
CA ILE A 149 6.85 1.78 -0.85
C ILE A 149 7.28 2.58 -2.09
N ARG A 150 6.50 2.51 -3.16
CA ARG A 150 6.82 3.21 -4.40
C ARG A 150 6.84 4.72 -4.24
N ALA A 151 5.95 5.26 -3.40
CA ALA A 151 5.87 6.69 -3.18
C ALA A 151 7.19 7.24 -2.61
N TYR A 152 7.72 6.65 -1.54
CA TYR A 152 8.95 7.17 -0.93
C TYR A 152 10.20 6.83 -1.75
N THR A 153 10.31 5.61 -2.27
CA THR A 153 11.49 5.19 -3.06
C THR A 153 11.60 6.01 -4.35
N LYS A 154 10.48 6.17 -5.07
CA LYS A 154 10.48 6.97 -6.31
C LYS A 154 10.63 8.46 -6.05
N PHE A 155 10.09 8.99 -4.96
CA PHE A 155 10.31 10.38 -4.58
C PHE A 155 11.78 10.65 -4.26
N THR A 156 12.41 9.80 -3.44
CA THR A 156 13.85 9.85 -3.13
C THR A 156 14.69 9.82 -4.39
N ARG A 157 14.37 8.90 -5.32
CA ARG A 157 15.05 8.82 -6.61
C ARG A 157 14.92 10.10 -7.42
N ILE A 158 13.72 10.69 -7.50
CA ILE A 158 13.50 11.95 -8.22
C ILE A 158 14.30 13.09 -7.60
N MET A 159 14.36 13.20 -6.27
CA MET A 159 15.17 14.24 -5.60
C MET A 159 16.66 14.05 -5.88
N THR A 160 17.14 12.81 -5.89
CA THR A 160 18.53 12.47 -6.22
C THR A 160 18.86 12.83 -7.67
N GLU A 161 17.99 12.49 -8.62
CA GLU A 161 18.17 12.81 -10.04
C GLU A 161 18.16 14.33 -10.33
N LEU A 162 17.48 15.10 -9.49
CA LEU A 162 17.45 16.57 -9.57
C LEU A 162 18.60 17.24 -8.81
N GLY A 163 19.40 16.48 -8.04
CA GLY A 163 20.50 17.01 -7.22
C GLY A 163 20.05 17.71 -5.93
N ASP A 164 18.80 17.52 -5.51
CA ASP A 164 18.20 18.22 -4.37
C ASP A 164 17.90 17.28 -3.18
N ASP A 165 18.44 16.07 -3.17
CA ASP A 165 18.28 15.08 -2.08
C ASP A 165 18.71 15.63 -0.72
N LYS A 166 19.83 16.36 -0.66
CA LYS A 166 20.28 17.02 0.57
C LYS A 166 19.36 18.16 1.01
N ILE A 167 18.83 18.93 0.04
CA ILE A 167 17.92 20.05 0.30
C ILE A 167 16.59 19.54 0.84
N PHE A 168 16.13 18.40 0.33
CA PHE A 168 14.83 17.81 0.65
C PHE A 168 14.92 16.55 1.53
N ALA A 169 16.01 16.37 2.26
CA ALA A 169 16.21 15.21 3.14
C ALA A 169 15.05 15.05 4.15
N ALA A 170 14.57 16.16 4.72
CA ALA A 170 13.45 16.16 5.65
C ALA A 170 12.14 15.70 5.00
N GLN A 171 11.88 16.12 3.75
CA GLN A 171 10.69 15.74 3.00
C GLN A 171 10.78 14.29 2.54
N ILE A 172 11.96 13.82 2.14
CA ILE A 172 12.22 12.41 1.83
C ILE A 172 11.88 11.54 3.03
N GLU A 173 12.39 11.89 4.20
CA GLU A 173 12.08 11.17 5.44
C GLU A 173 10.60 11.27 5.82
N GLU A 174 9.95 12.43 5.60
CA GLU A 174 8.51 12.57 5.83
C GLU A 174 7.68 11.63 4.95
N ILE A 175 8.06 11.46 3.67
CA ILE A 175 7.37 10.51 2.78
C ILE A 175 7.65 9.07 3.23
N ARG A 176 8.89 8.73 3.63
CA ARG A 176 9.23 7.40 4.16
C ARG A 176 8.42 7.08 5.40
N GLN A 177 8.38 7.98 6.38
CA GLN A 177 7.59 7.81 7.60
C GLN A 177 6.09 7.69 7.32
N GLY A 178 5.57 8.46 6.36
CA GLY A 178 4.18 8.31 5.91
C GLY A 178 3.91 6.94 5.27
N ALA A 179 4.87 6.39 4.52
CA ALA A 179 4.75 5.05 3.96
C ALA A 179 4.67 3.98 5.07
N LEU A 180 5.54 4.07 6.08
CA LEU A 180 5.51 3.20 7.25
C LEU A 180 4.18 3.33 8.01
N ALA A 181 3.70 4.56 8.23
CA ALA A 181 2.44 4.82 8.93
C ALA A 181 1.22 4.22 8.21
N ILE A 182 1.15 4.31 6.87
CA ILE A 182 0.09 3.69 6.06
C ILE A 182 0.16 2.16 6.17
N SER A 183 1.36 1.58 6.06
CA SER A 183 1.56 0.13 6.19
C SER A 183 1.20 -0.40 7.57
N ARG A 184 1.42 0.38 8.63
CA ARG A 184 0.88 0.06 9.97
C ARG A 184 -0.64 0.19 10.00
N ALA A 185 -1.17 1.29 9.46
CA ALA A 185 -2.59 1.58 9.51
C ALA A 185 -3.44 0.44 8.92
N VAL A 186 -3.01 -0.16 7.80
CA VAL A 186 -3.74 -1.28 7.17
C VAL A 186 -3.87 -2.50 8.10
N LEU A 187 -2.91 -2.73 9.00
CA LEU A 187 -2.96 -3.79 10.00
C LEU A 187 -3.87 -3.41 11.18
N TYR A 188 -3.69 -2.20 11.74
CA TYR A 188 -4.49 -1.71 12.87
C TYR A 188 -5.98 -1.56 12.52
N VAL A 189 -6.32 -1.27 11.25
CA VAL A 189 -7.71 -1.22 10.78
C VAL A 189 -8.20 -2.53 10.16
N LYS A 190 -7.39 -3.61 10.27
CA LYS A 190 -7.72 -4.96 9.83
C LYS A 190 -8.18 -5.03 8.37
N GLN A 191 -7.53 -4.25 7.50
CA GLN A 191 -7.71 -4.35 6.04
C GLN A 191 -6.75 -5.39 5.44
N HIS A 192 -5.61 -5.61 6.07
CA HIS A 192 -4.61 -6.57 5.62
C HIS A 192 -4.08 -7.41 6.79
N SER A 193 -3.66 -8.63 6.47
CA SER A 193 -2.87 -9.50 7.35
C SER A 193 -1.39 -9.13 7.28
N VAL A 194 -0.62 -9.50 8.31
CA VAL A 194 0.85 -9.46 8.30
C VAL A 194 1.46 -10.17 7.08
N ASN A 195 0.82 -11.25 6.60
CA ASN A 195 1.25 -11.95 5.38
C ASN A 195 1.22 -11.04 4.15
N CYS A 196 0.34 -10.03 4.14
CA CYS A 196 0.20 -9.09 3.03
C CYS A 196 1.34 -8.09 2.94
N ILE A 197 2.02 -7.81 4.07
CA ILE A 197 3.20 -6.94 4.11
C ILE A 197 4.38 -7.66 3.43
N ALA A 198 4.64 -8.90 3.82
CA ALA A 198 5.71 -9.73 3.23
C ALA A 198 5.52 -9.90 1.72
N ALA A 199 4.29 -10.22 1.29
CA ALA A 199 3.98 -10.37 -0.12
C ALA A 199 4.12 -9.07 -0.92
N ALA A 200 3.77 -7.92 -0.32
CA ALA A 200 3.97 -6.61 -0.95
C ALA A 200 5.45 -6.27 -1.09
N MET A 201 6.27 -6.52 -0.07
CA MET A 201 7.72 -6.33 -0.13
C MET A 201 8.36 -7.19 -1.22
N TYR A 202 7.98 -8.47 -1.30
CA TYR A 202 8.42 -9.37 -2.35
C TYR A 202 8.03 -8.84 -3.74
N ALA A 203 6.76 -8.48 -3.94
CA ALA A 203 6.30 -7.91 -5.19
C ALA A 203 7.06 -6.64 -5.57
N MET A 204 7.36 -5.76 -4.61
CA MET A 204 8.14 -4.54 -4.85
C MET A 204 9.60 -4.82 -5.21
N THR A 205 10.21 -5.84 -4.60
CA THR A 205 11.57 -6.29 -4.94
C THR A 205 11.62 -6.80 -6.38
N CYS A 206 10.60 -7.55 -6.82
CA CYS A 206 10.49 -7.98 -8.22
C CYS A 206 10.13 -6.85 -9.19
N PHE A 207 9.34 -5.88 -8.74
CA PHE A 207 8.86 -4.79 -9.58
C PHE A 207 9.96 -3.77 -9.92
N ASP A 208 10.78 -3.39 -8.94
CA ASP A 208 11.87 -2.43 -9.13
C ASP A 208 13.03 -2.72 -8.15
N PRO A 209 13.85 -3.76 -8.43
CA PRO A 209 14.93 -4.18 -7.53
C PRO A 209 15.99 -3.10 -7.32
N ALA A 210 16.11 -2.13 -8.23
CA ALA A 210 17.02 -1.00 -8.09
C ALA A 210 16.55 0.02 -7.05
N LEU A 211 15.24 0.14 -6.84
CA LEU A 211 14.65 1.08 -5.88
C LEU A 211 14.20 0.42 -4.57
N PHE A 212 13.98 -0.88 -4.56
CA PHE A 212 13.57 -1.63 -3.38
C PHE A 212 14.28 -2.98 -3.31
N PRO A 213 15.61 -2.98 -3.12
CA PRO A 213 16.40 -4.20 -2.96
C PRO A 213 16.11 -4.89 -1.60
N PRO A 214 16.59 -6.13 -1.38
CA PRO A 214 16.31 -6.88 -0.15
C PRO A 214 16.68 -6.15 1.15
N GLU A 215 17.78 -5.41 1.16
CA GLU A 215 18.20 -4.63 2.32
C GLU A 215 17.19 -3.51 2.67
N GLU A 216 16.62 -2.85 1.66
CA GLU A 216 15.58 -1.83 1.85
C GLU A 216 14.27 -2.48 2.29
N ALA A 217 13.98 -3.70 1.81
CA ALA A 217 12.80 -4.45 2.23
C ALA A 217 12.87 -4.82 3.72
N GLU A 218 14.02 -5.29 4.21
CA GLU A 218 14.23 -5.61 5.62
C GLU A 218 14.22 -4.36 6.50
N ALA A 219 14.84 -3.27 6.05
CA ALA A 219 14.78 -1.97 6.74
C ALA A 219 13.34 -1.42 6.79
N PHE A 220 12.56 -1.59 5.73
CA PHE A 220 11.15 -1.22 5.70
C PHE A 220 10.33 -2.05 6.69
N ALA A 221 10.54 -3.37 6.75
CA ALA A 221 9.86 -4.24 7.71
C ALA A 221 10.18 -3.82 9.16
N ALA A 222 11.46 -3.59 9.48
CA ALA A 222 11.88 -3.08 10.78
C ALA A 222 11.22 -1.72 11.09
N GLY A 223 11.12 -0.84 10.09
CA GLY A 223 10.44 0.44 10.22
C GLY A 223 8.92 0.33 10.39
N VAL A 224 8.25 -0.70 9.88
CA VAL A 224 6.80 -0.90 10.07
C VAL A 224 6.51 -1.40 11.49
N PHE A 225 7.39 -2.21 12.06
CA PHE A 225 7.18 -2.83 13.37
C PHE A 225 7.99 -2.18 14.50
N SER A 226 8.77 -1.13 14.21
CA SER A 226 9.40 -0.32 15.26
C SER A 226 8.31 0.32 16.13
N GLY A 227 8.46 0.20 17.46
CA GLY A 227 7.56 0.75 18.47
C GLY A 227 7.55 2.28 18.55
N GLU A 228 8.26 2.96 17.65
CA GLU A 228 8.29 4.40 17.59
C GLU A 228 6.98 4.96 17.01
N HIS A 229 6.34 5.84 17.77
CA HIS A 229 5.17 6.56 17.31
C HIS A 229 5.54 7.40 16.09
N TYR A 230 4.72 7.32 15.04
CA TYR A 230 4.69 8.38 14.04
C TYR A 230 4.27 9.69 14.71
N GLN A 231 5.25 10.50 15.10
CA GLN A 231 5.03 11.89 15.47
C GLN A 231 5.06 12.72 14.19
N GLN A 232 3.97 13.43 13.88
CA GLN A 232 3.99 14.36 12.77
C GLN A 232 5.06 15.43 13.02
N PRO A 233 5.82 15.83 11.98
CA PRO A 233 6.68 16.99 12.10
C PRO A 233 5.85 18.23 12.42
N GLN A 234 6.15 18.87 13.55
CA GLN A 234 5.60 20.18 13.90
C GLN A 234 5.90 21.16 12.77
N ALA A 235 4.91 21.98 12.41
CA ALA A 235 5.05 22.97 11.36
C ALA A 235 6.12 24.00 11.72
N GLY A 236 7.34 23.82 11.21
CA GLY A 236 8.37 24.85 11.27
C GLY A 236 7.87 26.16 10.66
N LYS A 237 8.21 27.27 11.30
CA LYS A 237 7.86 28.65 10.90
C LYS A 237 8.50 28.99 9.54
N LYS A 238 7.83 28.60 8.46
CA LYS A 238 7.92 29.03 7.03
C LYS A 238 7.50 27.85 6.14
N ARG A 239 6.29 27.33 6.33
CA ARG A 239 5.66 26.42 5.35
C ARG A 239 4.95 27.25 4.28
N PRO A 240 5.02 26.92 2.98
CA PRO A 240 4.03 27.42 2.03
C PRO A 240 2.65 27.00 2.54
N ALA A 241 1.74 27.97 2.68
CA ALA A 241 0.54 27.96 3.54
C ALA A 241 -0.46 26.79 3.33
N ASN A 242 -0.25 25.90 2.36
CA ASN A 242 -1.19 24.85 1.96
C ASN A 242 -0.57 23.43 1.96
N TYR A 243 0.41 23.17 2.84
CA TYR A 243 1.01 21.83 3.05
C TYR A 243 0.49 21.09 4.28
N ALA A 244 -0.26 21.75 5.16
CA ALA A 244 -0.79 21.14 6.37
C ALA A 244 -2.18 20.55 6.12
N VAL A 245 -2.24 19.26 5.78
CA VAL A 245 -3.35 18.44 6.25
C VAL A 245 -2.93 17.93 7.62
N ARG A 246 -3.79 18.08 8.63
CA ARG A 246 -3.59 17.54 9.98
C ARG A 246 -4.27 16.16 10.04
N PRO A 247 -3.57 15.03 9.83
CA PRO A 247 -4.11 13.75 10.28
C PRO A 247 -4.19 13.72 11.81
N ALA A 248 -5.19 13.00 12.33
CA ALA A 248 -5.33 12.73 13.76
C ALA A 248 -4.06 12.04 14.29
N ALA A 249 -3.66 12.36 15.53
CA ALA A 249 -2.59 11.65 16.23
C ALA A 249 -2.86 10.13 16.23
N ALA A 250 -1.81 9.32 16.05
CA ALA A 250 -1.94 7.88 16.19
C ALA A 250 -2.41 7.56 17.63
N PRO A 251 -3.45 6.74 17.81
CA PRO A 251 -3.96 6.36 19.12
C PRO A 251 -2.92 5.56 19.93
N ASN A 252 -3.01 5.63 21.26
CA ASN A 252 -2.06 5.06 22.22
C ASN A 252 -1.98 3.51 22.24
N THR A 253 -2.82 2.80 21.47
CA THR A 253 -2.78 1.34 21.42
C THR A 253 -1.72 0.90 20.43
N VAL A 254 -0.59 0.41 20.94
CA VAL A 254 0.55 -0.09 20.16
C VAL A 254 0.65 -1.60 20.34
N ILE A 255 1.13 -2.30 19.31
CA ILE A 255 1.52 -3.71 19.41
C ILE A 255 2.58 -3.82 20.53
N PRO A 256 2.41 -4.73 21.51
CA PRO A 256 3.45 -4.99 22.51
C PRO A 256 4.81 -5.29 21.85
N ALA A 257 5.91 -4.85 22.46
CA ALA A 257 7.24 -4.95 21.82
C ALA A 257 7.63 -6.40 21.45
N GLU A 258 7.28 -7.36 22.30
CA GLU A 258 7.47 -8.79 22.06
C GLU A 258 6.66 -9.31 20.87
N ASP A 259 5.39 -8.92 20.78
CA ASP A 259 4.51 -9.29 19.67
C ASP A 259 4.99 -8.62 18.36
N ALA A 260 5.47 -7.37 18.44
CA ALA A 260 6.00 -6.64 17.30
C ALA A 260 7.26 -7.30 16.73
N ALA A 261 8.16 -7.77 17.60
CA ALA A 261 9.35 -8.52 17.20
C ALA A 261 8.98 -9.85 16.51
N ALA A 262 8.05 -10.63 17.09
CA ALA A 262 7.58 -11.88 16.50
C ALA A 262 6.89 -11.67 15.14
N ILE A 263 6.08 -10.61 15.01
CA ILE A 263 5.47 -10.22 13.74
C ILE A 263 6.53 -9.84 12.71
N GLN A 264 7.51 -9.03 13.09
CA GLN A 264 8.59 -8.61 12.19
C GLN A 264 9.40 -9.82 11.70
N GLU A 265 9.78 -10.71 12.61
CA GLU A 265 10.49 -11.94 12.29
C GLU A 265 9.72 -12.78 11.27
N HIS A 266 8.42 -13.00 11.51
CA HIS A 266 7.54 -13.71 10.58
C HIS A 266 7.48 -13.04 9.20
N VAL A 267 7.29 -11.71 9.16
CA VAL A 267 7.23 -10.95 7.90
C VAL A 267 8.53 -11.09 7.11
N ILE A 268 9.68 -10.99 7.77
CA ILE A 268 10.99 -11.15 7.13
C ILE A 268 11.20 -12.59 6.66
N ALA A 269 10.88 -13.58 7.49
CA ALA A 269 11.01 -14.99 7.14
C ALA A 269 10.15 -15.35 5.92
N LEU A 270 8.89 -14.91 5.89
CA LEU A 270 7.98 -15.13 4.77
C LEU A 270 8.44 -14.40 3.50
N TYR A 271 8.94 -13.16 3.63
CA TYR A 271 9.54 -12.42 2.52
C TYR A 271 10.73 -13.16 1.91
N ARG A 272 11.67 -13.63 2.74
CA ARG A 272 12.84 -14.41 2.30
C ARG A 272 12.42 -15.73 1.64
N ARG A 273 11.41 -16.42 2.19
CA ARG A 273 10.82 -17.62 1.55
C ARG A 273 10.30 -17.32 0.14
N PHE A 274 9.67 -16.17 -0.09
CA PHE A 274 9.25 -15.79 -1.45
C PHE A 274 10.43 -15.50 -2.39
N LEU A 275 11.49 -14.85 -1.90
CA LEU A 275 12.72 -14.63 -2.67
C LEU A 275 13.40 -15.95 -3.05
N ASP A 276 13.46 -16.91 -2.12
CA ASP A 276 14.02 -18.23 -2.39
C ASP A 276 13.19 -18.99 -3.43
N GLY A 277 11.86 -18.99 -3.28
CA GLY A 277 10.97 -19.57 -4.30
C GLY A 277 11.11 -18.89 -5.68
N LYS A 278 11.45 -17.60 -5.73
CA LYS A 278 11.67 -16.89 -7.00
C LYS A 278 12.90 -17.39 -7.76
N LYS A 279 13.91 -17.95 -7.10
CA LYS A 279 15.12 -18.47 -7.75
C LYS A 279 14.81 -19.64 -8.69
N GLU A 280 13.81 -20.44 -8.31
CA GLU A 280 13.37 -21.62 -9.05
C GLU A 280 12.18 -21.32 -9.99
N ALA A 281 11.42 -20.26 -9.69
CA ALA A 281 10.23 -19.88 -10.45
C ALA A 281 10.54 -19.17 -11.78
N GLN A 282 9.78 -19.53 -12.81
CA GLN A 282 9.85 -18.87 -14.13
C GLN A 282 9.23 -17.46 -14.10
N ASP A 283 8.22 -17.27 -13.25
CA ASP A 283 7.47 -16.02 -13.13
C ASP A 283 7.46 -15.51 -11.69
N TRP A 284 7.41 -14.19 -11.52
CA TRP A 284 7.44 -13.60 -10.18
C TRP A 284 6.18 -13.89 -9.37
N THR A 285 5.04 -14.16 -10.02
CA THR A 285 3.80 -14.44 -9.29
C THR A 285 3.80 -15.82 -8.63
N GLU A 286 4.64 -16.74 -9.09
CA GLU A 286 4.56 -18.15 -8.74
C GLU A 286 4.75 -18.44 -7.24
N PRO A 287 5.74 -17.86 -6.53
CA PRO A 287 5.86 -18.03 -5.07
C PRO A 287 4.61 -17.55 -4.31
N LEU A 288 4.00 -16.45 -4.74
CA LEU A 288 2.78 -15.93 -4.13
C LEU A 288 1.58 -16.84 -4.39
N LEU A 289 1.45 -17.37 -5.61
CA LEU A 289 0.36 -18.28 -5.97
C LEU A 289 0.51 -19.64 -5.29
N GLN A 290 1.73 -20.13 -5.09
CA GLN A 290 1.99 -21.32 -4.30
C GLN A 290 1.53 -21.10 -2.85
N PHE A 291 1.95 -20.01 -2.22
CA PHE A 291 1.48 -19.66 -0.89
C PHE A 291 -0.05 -19.55 -0.81
N LEU A 292 -0.70 -18.89 -1.77
CA LEU A 292 -2.16 -18.78 -1.79
C LEU A 292 -2.88 -20.14 -1.96
N ARG A 293 -2.24 -21.14 -2.58
CA ARG A 293 -2.78 -22.50 -2.69
C ARG A 293 -2.66 -23.29 -1.39
N GLU A 294 -1.68 -22.97 -0.55
CA GLU A 294 -1.49 -23.55 0.78
C GLU A 294 -2.45 -22.95 1.83
N MET A 295 -3.00 -21.76 1.56
CA MET A 295 -3.91 -21.07 2.48
C MET A 295 -5.33 -21.66 2.48
N PRO A 296 -6.05 -21.61 3.62
CA PRO A 296 -7.45 -22.02 3.69
C PRO A 296 -8.31 -21.32 2.63
N ARG A 297 -9.12 -22.10 1.91
CA ARG A 297 -10.06 -21.54 0.94
C ARG A 297 -11.30 -21.05 1.67
N LYS A 298 -11.79 -19.87 1.28
CA LYS A 298 -13.11 -19.42 1.73
C LYS A 298 -14.14 -20.35 1.12
N GLU A 299 -14.79 -21.14 1.96
CA GLU A 299 -15.78 -22.12 1.51
C GLU A 299 -16.83 -21.43 0.65
N ARG A 300 -17.20 -22.11 -0.44
CA ARG A 300 -18.35 -21.73 -1.24
C ARG A 300 -19.54 -21.87 -0.30
N LYS A 301 -20.25 -20.79 0.03
CA LYS A 301 -21.57 -20.94 0.66
C LYS A 301 -22.37 -21.84 -0.26
N SER A 302 -22.56 -23.11 0.12
CA SER A 302 -23.42 -24.01 -0.60
C SER A 302 -24.77 -23.32 -0.59
N SER A 303 -25.33 -23.11 -1.78
CA SER A 303 -26.73 -22.77 -1.88
C SER A 303 -27.49 -24.03 -1.47
N SER A 304 -27.62 -24.29 -0.17
CA SER A 304 -28.71 -25.10 0.35
C SER A 304 -29.97 -24.29 0.13
N ARG A 305 -30.50 -24.36 -1.10
CA ARG A 305 -31.93 -24.16 -1.30
C ARG A 305 -32.59 -25.40 -0.69
N ALA A 306 -33.08 -25.23 0.54
CA ALA A 306 -34.26 -25.93 1.00
C ALA A 306 -35.47 -25.45 0.18
#